data_AF-A0A3M2CY67-F1
#
_entry.id   AF-A0A3M2CY67-F1
#
_cell.length_a   1.000
_cell.length_b   1.000
_cell.length_c   1.000
_cell.angle_alpha   90.00
_cell.angle_beta   90.00
_cell.angle_gamma   90.00
#
_symmetry.space_group_name_H-M   'P 1'
#
loop_
_entity.id
_entity.type
_entity.pdbx_description
1 polymer ?
#
loop_
_entity_poly.entity_id
_entity_poly.type
_entity_poly.pdbx_seq_one_letter_code
_entity_poly.pdbx_strand_id
1 'polypeptide(L)'
;MVETPGGRAAPGWPPPTGAWGLDALLSTLENESLDDRALVDRARTWLGLQPGTVAWVTDDAGLADPASSLALVRVGVTDLTGEARVAQAVLDPARPGPRVTLAPRGSALVAASSPIDRAPGVVEIEAGSWRTALRVAAGPLAVGPPGFRAGPVAEPWSLASWLAGTPTFPGADRAAAALVRRRTDGAWEVYIECRFPGDAPPPGDRVRVWFGPTGRPIAVLEVTAAGTVRDATQDTDDQPAPAEPIIVRRGADRWSCVIELPAQAIEGDGIVRLAVERRDDAGRRWTWPRPVTPWQEEPGRAALDVRRWAGAP
;
A
#
# COMPACT_ATOMS: atom_id res chain seq x y z
N MET A 1 3.14 -4.29 21.94
CA MET A 1 3.23 -5.17 20.76
C MET A 1 1.83 -5.47 20.29
N VAL A 2 1.66 -5.53 18.98
CA VAL A 2 0.42 -5.85 18.27
C VAL A 2 0.65 -7.10 17.46
N GLU A 3 -0.30 -8.02 17.45
CA GLU A 3 -0.30 -9.15 16.51
C GLU A 3 -0.85 -8.69 15.16
N THR A 4 -0.06 -8.85 14.11
CA THR A 4 -0.41 -8.49 12.73
C THR A 4 -1.31 -9.56 12.10
N PRO A 5 -2.02 -9.28 10.99
CA PRO A 5 -2.89 -10.29 10.36
C PRO A 5 -2.16 -11.56 9.89
N GLY A 6 -0.83 -11.52 9.77
CA GLY A 6 0.02 -12.67 9.46
C GLY A 6 0.70 -13.32 10.67
N GLY A 7 0.22 -13.05 11.89
CA GLY A 7 0.74 -13.62 13.14
C GLY A 7 2.10 -13.08 13.60
N ARG A 8 2.66 -12.07 12.91
CA ARG A 8 3.90 -11.41 13.35
C ARG A 8 3.59 -10.38 14.42
N ALA A 9 4.47 -10.21 15.40
CA ALA A 9 4.33 -9.17 16.40
C ALA A 9 5.03 -7.87 15.92
N ALA A 10 4.34 -6.73 16.03
CA ALA A 10 4.86 -5.40 15.67
C ALA A 10 4.77 -4.41 16.85
N PRO A 11 5.65 -3.39 16.92
CA PRO A 11 5.49 -2.31 17.89
C PRO A 11 4.23 -1.49 17.58
N GLY A 12 3.47 -1.14 18.62
CA GLY A 12 2.25 -0.35 18.53
C GLY A 12 2.21 0.81 19.52
N TRP A 13 3.37 1.21 20.04
CA TRP A 13 3.53 2.38 20.90
C TRP A 13 3.83 3.62 20.02
N PRO A 14 3.56 4.84 20.50
CA PRO A 14 3.88 6.06 19.76
C PRO A 14 5.39 6.17 19.47
N PRO A 15 5.78 6.92 18.42
CA PRO A 15 7.19 7.19 18.15
C PRO A 15 7.88 7.91 19.34
N PRO A 16 9.23 7.88 19.42
CA PRO A 16 9.95 8.52 20.52
C PRO A 16 9.72 10.04 20.60
N THR A 17 9.61 10.69 19.44
CA THR A 17 9.56 12.15 19.32
C THR A 17 8.13 12.70 19.25
N GLY A 18 7.96 13.97 19.66
CA GLY A 18 6.68 14.70 19.69
C GLY A 18 6.18 14.95 21.11
N ALA A 19 5.20 15.85 21.29
CA ALA A 19 4.69 16.21 22.62
C ALA A 19 3.98 15.06 23.36
N TRP A 20 3.78 13.93 22.68
CA TRP A 20 3.14 12.70 23.16
C TRP A 20 4.03 11.47 22.92
N GLY A 21 5.31 11.70 22.59
CA GLY A 21 6.27 10.65 22.30
C GLY A 21 6.81 9.98 23.56
N LEU A 22 7.58 8.91 23.37
CA LEU A 22 8.23 8.18 24.46
C LEU A 22 9.18 9.09 25.27
N ASP A 23 9.82 10.06 24.64
CA ASP A 23 10.76 10.98 25.29
C ASP A 23 10.04 11.90 26.29
N ALA A 24 8.80 12.31 25.98
CA ALA A 24 7.98 13.11 26.88
C ALA A 24 7.52 12.30 28.10
N LEU A 25 7.22 11.02 27.91
CA LEU A 25 6.94 10.11 29.02
C LEU A 25 8.20 9.89 29.86
N LEU A 26 9.35 9.59 29.23
CA LEU A 26 10.61 9.36 29.93
C LEU A 26 11.01 10.59 30.75
N SER A 27 10.99 11.78 30.15
CA SER A 27 11.26 13.03 30.86
C SER A 27 10.30 13.28 32.02
N THR A 28 9.04 12.84 31.91
CA THR A 28 8.09 12.91 33.02
C THR A 28 8.45 11.94 34.13
N LEU A 29 8.82 10.71 33.79
CA LEU A 29 9.17 9.64 34.74
C LEU A 29 10.50 9.93 35.47
N GLU A 30 11.41 10.66 34.84
CA GLU A 30 12.70 11.07 35.41
C GLU A 30 12.61 12.35 36.27
N ASN A 31 11.42 12.97 36.37
CA ASN A 31 11.27 14.22 37.09
C ASN A 31 11.15 14.01 38.62
N GLU A 32 12.27 14.19 39.33
CA GLU A 32 12.38 14.04 40.79
C GLU A 32 11.51 15.01 41.61
N SER A 33 10.97 16.07 41.00
CA SER A 33 10.08 17.02 41.69
C SER A 33 8.62 16.55 41.79
N LEU A 34 8.27 15.46 41.11
CA LEU A 34 6.92 14.87 41.14
C LEU A 34 6.86 13.77 42.19
N ASP A 35 5.76 13.73 42.94
CA ASP A 35 5.46 12.57 43.77
C ASP A 35 4.94 11.38 42.94
N ASP A 36 4.96 10.18 43.53
CA ASP A 36 4.53 8.94 42.87
C ASP A 36 3.12 9.03 42.28
N ARG A 37 2.21 9.75 42.96
CA ARG A 37 0.84 9.90 42.51
C ARG A 37 0.76 10.76 41.24
N ALA A 38 1.46 11.89 41.21
CA ALA A 38 1.54 12.75 40.04
C ALA A 38 2.21 12.03 38.87
N LEU A 39 3.23 11.21 39.12
CA LEU A 39 3.86 10.37 38.10
C LEU A 39 2.85 9.37 37.51
N VAL A 40 2.11 8.64 38.35
CA VAL A 40 1.08 7.69 37.91
C VAL A 40 -0.04 8.39 37.12
N ASP A 41 -0.53 9.54 37.59
CA ASP A 41 -1.61 10.27 36.92
C ASP A 41 -1.14 10.82 35.55
N ARG A 42 0.10 11.29 35.43
CA ARG A 42 0.68 11.71 34.14
C ARG A 42 0.92 10.53 33.21
N ALA A 43 1.41 9.40 33.72
CA ALA A 43 1.59 8.19 32.92
C ALA A 43 0.25 7.66 32.39
N ARG A 44 -0.81 7.66 33.21
CA ARG A 44 -2.18 7.32 32.79
C ARG A 44 -2.72 8.29 31.77
N THR A 45 -2.48 9.59 31.95
CA THR A 45 -2.87 10.62 30.98
C THR A 45 -2.17 10.37 29.65
N TRP A 46 -0.85 10.13 29.67
CA TRP A 46 -0.08 9.80 28.47
C TRP A 46 -0.58 8.54 27.77
N LEU A 47 -0.92 7.49 28.52
CA LEU A 47 -1.53 6.25 28.00
C LEU A 47 -2.90 6.52 27.38
N GLY A 48 -3.73 7.36 28.00
CA GLY A 48 -5.05 7.73 27.51
C GLY A 48 -5.04 8.61 26.26
N LEU A 49 -3.91 9.27 25.97
CA LEU A 49 -3.70 10.06 24.75
C LEU A 49 -3.25 9.20 23.56
N GLN A 50 -2.91 7.93 23.78
CA GLN A 50 -2.49 7.06 22.69
C GLN A 50 -3.65 6.71 21.77
N PRO A 51 -3.42 6.57 20.46
CA PRO A 51 -4.44 6.08 19.54
C PRO A 51 -4.94 4.72 20.01
N GLY A 52 -6.24 4.59 20.27
CA GLY A 52 -6.80 3.31 20.72
C GLY A 52 -6.99 2.30 19.58
N THR A 53 -7.19 2.77 18.37
CA THR A 53 -7.41 1.92 17.19
C THR A 53 -6.88 2.65 15.95
N VAL A 54 -6.30 1.90 15.02
CA VAL A 54 -5.78 2.42 13.75
C VAL A 54 -6.33 1.60 12.60
N ALA A 55 -6.58 2.25 11.46
CA ALA A 55 -6.99 1.58 10.23
C ALA A 55 -6.21 2.12 9.02
N TRP A 56 -5.94 1.25 8.05
CA TRP A 56 -5.26 1.61 6.79
C TRP A 56 -5.75 0.75 5.63
N VAL A 57 -5.78 1.33 4.43
CA VAL A 57 -6.15 0.61 3.22
C VAL A 57 -5.01 -0.31 2.80
N THR A 58 -5.30 -1.61 2.70
CA THR A 58 -4.33 -2.60 2.19
C THR A 58 -4.52 -2.90 0.71
N ASP A 59 -5.72 -2.67 0.17
CA ASP A 59 -6.08 -2.94 -1.23
C ASP A 59 -7.22 -2.03 -1.73
N ASP A 60 -7.05 -1.40 -2.90
CA ASP A 60 -7.96 -0.42 -3.51
C ASP A 60 -8.74 -1.02 -4.71
N ALA A 61 -9.49 -2.09 -4.48
CA ALA A 61 -10.19 -2.83 -5.56
C ALA A 61 -9.25 -3.68 -6.44
N GLY A 62 -8.18 -4.20 -5.86
CA GLY A 62 -7.39 -5.29 -6.43
C GLY A 62 -8.09 -6.64 -6.40
N LEU A 63 -9.10 -6.81 -5.56
CA LEU A 63 -10.01 -7.96 -5.61
C LEU A 63 -11.34 -7.55 -6.25
N ALA A 64 -11.88 -8.44 -7.07
CA ALA A 64 -13.30 -8.42 -7.40
C ALA A 64 -13.94 -9.73 -6.98
N ASP A 65 -15.20 -9.65 -6.56
CA ASP A 65 -16.01 -10.84 -6.42
C ASP A 65 -16.50 -11.27 -7.82
N PRO A 66 -16.03 -12.42 -8.34
CA PRO A 66 -16.37 -12.88 -9.69
C PRO A 66 -17.87 -13.18 -9.84
N ALA A 67 -18.59 -13.45 -8.75
CA ALA A 67 -20.02 -13.76 -8.81
C ALA A 67 -20.91 -12.50 -8.82
N SER A 68 -20.45 -11.39 -8.22
CA SER A 68 -21.30 -10.23 -7.94
C SER A 68 -20.89 -8.94 -8.66
N SER A 69 -19.80 -8.95 -9.44
CA SER A 69 -19.25 -7.76 -10.11
C SER A 69 -19.02 -6.59 -9.14
N LEU A 70 -18.58 -6.92 -7.93
CA LEU A 70 -18.27 -5.95 -6.89
C LEU A 70 -16.76 -5.75 -6.79
N ALA A 71 -16.36 -4.49 -6.70
CA ALA A 71 -15.04 -4.08 -6.28
C ALA A 71 -14.92 -4.33 -4.76
N LEU A 72 -13.84 -4.98 -4.34
CA LEU A 72 -13.55 -5.26 -2.94
C LEU A 72 -12.38 -4.39 -2.47
N VAL A 73 -12.64 -3.57 -1.47
CA VAL A 73 -11.63 -2.81 -0.74
C VAL A 73 -11.27 -3.58 0.53
N ARG A 74 -9.97 -3.77 0.80
CA ARG A 74 -9.49 -4.36 2.05
C ARG A 74 -8.84 -3.31 2.93
N VAL A 75 -9.18 -3.33 4.20
CA VAL A 75 -8.66 -2.42 5.22
C VAL A 75 -8.11 -3.23 6.38
N GLY A 76 -6.87 -2.94 6.76
CA GLY A 76 -6.29 -3.42 8.02
C GLY A 76 -6.82 -2.56 9.16
N VAL A 77 -7.22 -3.22 10.25
CA VAL A 77 -7.65 -2.56 11.49
C VAL A 77 -6.90 -3.21 12.64
N THR A 78 -6.37 -2.38 13.52
CA THR A 78 -5.59 -2.80 14.68
C THR A 78 -6.13 -2.16 15.94
N ASP A 79 -6.41 -2.97 16.96
CA ASP A 79 -6.62 -2.49 18.32
C ASP A 79 -5.27 -2.26 19.02
N LEU A 80 -5.14 -1.13 19.69
CA LEU A 80 -3.96 -0.76 20.49
C LEU A 80 -4.29 -0.70 21.99
N THR A 81 -5.58 -0.72 22.35
CA THR A 81 -6.03 -0.57 23.76
C THR A 81 -5.87 -1.85 24.58
N GLY A 82 -5.92 -3.02 23.94
CA GLY A 82 -6.01 -4.30 24.64
C GLY A 82 -7.43 -4.72 24.98
N GLU A 83 -8.42 -4.21 24.24
CA GLU A 83 -9.82 -4.61 24.37
C GLU A 83 -10.26 -5.40 23.15
N ALA A 84 -11.04 -6.45 23.36
CA ALA A 84 -11.68 -7.15 22.26
C ALA A 84 -12.78 -6.26 21.64
N ARG A 85 -12.78 -6.14 20.31
CA ARG A 85 -13.71 -5.26 19.59
C ARG A 85 -14.29 -5.98 18.37
N VAL A 86 -15.42 -5.51 17.87
CA VAL A 86 -15.94 -5.94 16.57
C VAL A 86 -15.68 -4.83 15.57
N ALA A 87 -14.97 -5.15 14.49
CA ALA A 87 -14.65 -4.26 13.40
C ALA A 87 -15.50 -4.54 12.15
N GLN A 88 -15.79 -3.48 11.40
CA GLN A 88 -16.55 -3.53 10.16
C GLN A 88 -16.08 -2.42 9.22
N ALA A 89 -16.10 -2.69 7.91
CA ALA A 89 -15.88 -1.68 6.89
C ALA A 89 -17.17 -1.51 6.06
N VAL A 90 -17.52 -0.25 5.78
CA VAL A 90 -18.74 0.12 5.07
C VAL A 90 -18.37 1.12 3.98
N LEU A 91 -18.55 0.72 2.73
CA LEU A 91 -18.39 1.60 1.56
C LEU A 91 -19.74 1.93 0.93
N ASP A 92 -20.66 0.96 0.96
CA ASP A 92 -22.07 1.12 0.61
C ASP A 92 -22.93 0.76 1.83
N PRO A 93 -23.71 1.70 2.41
CA PRO A 93 -24.59 1.42 3.55
C PRO A 93 -25.62 0.33 3.28
N ALA A 94 -26.01 0.10 2.03
CA ALA A 94 -26.92 -0.99 1.66
C ALA A 94 -26.24 -2.37 1.68
N ARG A 95 -24.90 -2.41 1.70
CA ARG A 95 -24.07 -3.62 1.68
C ARG A 95 -22.90 -3.46 2.65
N PRO A 96 -23.16 -3.39 3.96
CA PRO A 96 -22.10 -3.28 4.93
C PRO A 96 -21.24 -4.56 4.89
N GLY A 97 -19.92 -4.41 5.03
CA GLY A 97 -18.99 -5.53 5.02
C GLY A 97 -19.21 -6.51 6.17
N PRO A 98 -18.60 -7.71 6.13
CA PRO A 98 -18.68 -8.64 7.25
C PRO A 98 -18.08 -8.04 8.52
N ARG A 99 -18.65 -8.39 9.67
CA ARG A 99 -18.10 -8.06 10.99
C ARG A 99 -17.01 -9.04 11.36
N VAL A 100 -15.89 -8.54 11.86
CA VAL A 100 -14.73 -9.33 12.26
C VAL A 100 -14.35 -8.99 13.69
N THR A 101 -14.10 -10.01 14.51
CA THR A 101 -13.61 -9.82 15.87
C THR A 101 -12.12 -9.44 15.85
N LEU A 102 -11.79 -8.32 16.48
CA LEU A 102 -10.44 -7.92 16.82
C LEU A 102 -10.11 -8.46 18.22
N ALA A 103 -9.09 -9.30 18.31
CA ALA A 103 -8.52 -9.70 19.58
C ALA A 103 -7.89 -8.47 20.30
N PRO A 104 -7.79 -8.48 21.64
CA PRO A 104 -7.00 -7.50 22.39
C PRO A 104 -5.60 -7.32 21.81
N ARG A 105 -5.21 -6.10 21.44
CA ARG A 105 -3.92 -5.82 20.77
C ARG A 105 -3.71 -6.62 19.47
N GLY A 106 -4.79 -7.05 18.84
CA GLY A 106 -4.79 -7.81 17.60
C GLY A 106 -5.07 -6.92 16.39
N SER A 107 -4.81 -7.49 15.23
CA SER A 107 -5.14 -6.88 13.94
C SER A 107 -6.00 -7.83 13.12
N ALA A 108 -6.92 -7.28 12.34
CA ALA A 108 -7.69 -8.03 11.37
C ALA A 108 -7.79 -7.27 10.03
N LEU A 109 -8.13 -8.02 8.98
CA LEU A 109 -8.51 -7.45 7.70
C LEU A 109 -10.03 -7.47 7.61
N VAL A 110 -10.62 -6.29 7.39
CA VAL A 110 -12.04 -6.13 7.06
C VAL A 110 -12.16 -5.78 5.58
N ALA A 111 -13.28 -6.15 4.98
CA ALA A 111 -13.56 -5.87 3.57
C ALA A 111 -14.84 -5.04 3.45
N ALA A 112 -14.85 -4.12 2.49
CA ALA A 112 -16.05 -3.43 2.05
C ALA A 112 -16.20 -3.64 0.54
N SER A 113 -17.45 -3.78 0.09
CA SER A 113 -17.77 -3.95 -1.32
C SER A 113 -18.50 -2.74 -1.87
N SER A 114 -18.31 -2.51 -3.17
CA SER A 114 -19.02 -1.49 -3.94
C SER A 114 -19.28 -2.01 -5.35
N PRO A 115 -20.33 -1.53 -6.04
CA PRO A 115 -20.44 -1.68 -7.48
C PRO A 115 -19.15 -1.22 -8.16
N ILE A 116 -18.70 -1.96 -9.17
CA ILE A 116 -17.49 -1.67 -9.93
C ILE A 116 -17.56 -0.29 -10.60
N ASP A 117 -18.74 0.18 -11.01
CA ASP A 117 -18.90 1.47 -11.71
C ASP A 117 -18.85 2.70 -10.80
N ARG A 118 -18.63 2.52 -9.49
CA ARG A 118 -18.58 3.62 -8.54
C ARG A 118 -17.24 4.36 -8.62
N ALA A 119 -17.32 5.69 -8.60
CA ALA A 119 -16.17 6.58 -8.48
C ALA A 119 -15.42 6.38 -7.14
N PRO A 120 -14.18 6.89 -7.02
CA PRO A 120 -13.47 6.97 -5.75
C PRO A 120 -14.35 7.46 -4.60
N GLY A 121 -14.21 6.80 -3.46
CA GLY A 121 -15.13 6.91 -2.35
C GLY A 121 -14.44 6.97 -1.00
N VAL A 122 -15.26 6.91 0.03
CA VAL A 122 -14.83 6.86 1.42
C VAL A 122 -15.35 5.56 2.01
N VAL A 123 -14.45 4.74 2.55
CA VAL A 123 -14.82 3.59 3.36
C VAL A 123 -14.85 4.04 4.83
N GLU A 124 -16.02 3.89 5.45
CA GLU A 124 -16.19 4.07 6.88
C GLU A 124 -15.76 2.80 7.59
N ILE A 125 -14.95 2.95 8.63
CA ILE A 125 -14.45 1.84 9.45
C ILE A 125 -14.96 2.06 10.85
N GLU A 126 -15.59 1.03 11.41
CA GLU A 126 -16.07 1.01 12.77
C GLU A 126 -15.34 -0.09 13.55
N ALA A 127 -14.99 0.18 14.81
CA ALA A 127 -14.43 -0.80 15.74
C ALA A 127 -14.93 -0.51 17.17
N GLY A 128 -16.00 -1.18 17.59
CA GLY A 128 -16.72 -0.81 18.82
C GLY A 128 -17.34 0.59 18.69
N SER A 129 -16.99 1.51 19.60
CA SER A 129 -17.41 2.92 19.53
C SER A 129 -16.48 3.79 18.67
N TRP A 130 -15.29 3.29 18.31
CA TRP A 130 -14.34 4.01 17.48
C TRP A 130 -14.78 3.98 16.01
N ARG A 131 -14.62 5.11 15.32
CA ARG A 131 -14.95 5.25 13.90
C ARG A 131 -13.89 6.09 13.19
N THR A 132 -13.60 5.74 11.95
CA THR A 132 -12.80 6.57 11.03
C THR A 132 -13.29 6.42 9.59
N ALA A 133 -12.76 7.25 8.70
CA ALA A 133 -13.10 7.28 7.29
C ALA A 133 -11.82 7.33 6.46
N LEU A 134 -11.67 6.40 5.50
CA LEU A 134 -10.49 6.32 4.63
C LEU A 134 -10.90 6.52 3.17
N ARG A 135 -10.15 7.36 2.45
CA ARG A 135 -10.36 7.54 0.99
C ARG A 135 -9.85 6.33 0.23
N VAL A 136 -10.62 5.85 -0.73
CA VAL A 136 -10.35 4.63 -1.53
C VAL A 136 -10.70 4.84 -3.00
N ALA A 137 -10.07 4.07 -3.90
CA ALA A 137 -10.44 4.10 -5.32
C ALA A 137 -11.86 3.55 -5.57
N ALA A 138 -12.33 2.61 -4.75
CA ALA A 138 -13.69 2.03 -4.75
C ALA A 138 -14.20 1.40 -6.06
N GLY A 139 -13.44 1.48 -7.15
CA GLY A 139 -13.74 0.97 -8.49
C GLY A 139 -12.58 1.26 -9.46
N PRO A 140 -12.71 0.89 -10.75
CA PRO A 140 -11.68 1.11 -11.75
C PRO A 140 -11.41 2.58 -12.05
N LEU A 141 -10.14 2.92 -12.13
CA LEU A 141 -9.65 4.23 -12.53
C LEU A 141 -9.58 4.28 -14.06
N ALA A 142 -10.21 5.29 -14.67
CA ALA A 142 -10.22 5.42 -16.12
C ALA A 142 -8.81 5.72 -16.66
N VAL A 143 -8.40 4.95 -17.68
CA VAL A 143 -7.16 5.20 -18.43
C VAL A 143 -7.52 5.94 -19.72
N GLY A 144 -6.93 7.11 -19.94
CA GLY A 144 -7.12 7.92 -21.14
C GLY A 144 -5.81 8.52 -21.65
N PRO A 145 -5.78 9.06 -22.89
CA PRO A 145 -4.57 9.69 -23.44
C PRO A 145 -4.06 10.86 -22.56
N PRO A 146 -2.74 11.02 -22.39
CA PRO A 146 -1.64 10.22 -22.97
C PRO A 146 -1.28 8.95 -22.18
N GLY A 147 -2.00 8.65 -21.09
CA GLY A 147 -1.71 7.56 -20.17
C GLY A 147 -2.35 7.79 -18.81
N PHE A 148 -2.37 6.75 -17.98
CA PHE A 148 -2.69 6.83 -16.57
C PHE A 148 -1.41 6.84 -15.73
N ARG A 149 -1.26 7.84 -14.86
CA ARG A 149 -0.10 7.96 -13.96
C ARG A 149 -0.32 7.12 -12.69
N ALA A 150 0.43 6.04 -12.56
CA ALA A 150 0.53 5.24 -11.33
C ALA A 150 1.69 5.76 -10.47
N GLY A 151 1.44 6.81 -9.69
CA GLY A 151 2.41 7.36 -8.76
C GLY A 151 2.05 8.76 -8.25
N PRO A 152 2.89 9.35 -7.37
CA PRO A 152 4.17 8.82 -6.88
C PRO A 152 4.00 7.57 -6.00
N VAL A 153 5.05 6.75 -5.93
CA VAL A 153 5.11 5.65 -4.95
C VAL A 153 5.27 6.23 -3.53
N ALA A 154 4.49 5.72 -2.58
CA ALA A 154 4.55 6.10 -1.17
C ALA A 154 5.68 5.33 -0.46
N GLU A 155 6.25 5.93 0.58
CA GLU A 155 7.15 5.25 1.51
C GLU A 155 6.45 4.12 2.26
N PRO A 156 7.19 3.11 2.75
CA PRO A 156 6.58 2.12 3.62
C PRO A 156 6.05 2.81 4.88
N TRP A 157 4.99 2.26 5.46
CA TRP A 157 4.45 2.77 6.71
C TRP A 157 5.52 2.79 7.80
N SER A 158 5.90 3.99 8.22
CA SER A 158 6.55 4.19 9.51
C SER A 158 5.51 4.12 10.62
N LEU A 159 5.91 3.80 11.85
CA LEU A 159 5.00 3.81 12.99
C LEU A 159 4.27 5.16 13.13
N ALA A 160 4.99 6.26 12.96
CA ALA A 160 4.42 7.61 13.01
C ALA A 160 3.37 7.85 11.91
N SER A 161 3.71 7.57 10.64
CA SER A 161 2.79 7.78 9.50
C SER A 161 1.58 6.85 9.55
N TRP A 162 1.77 5.62 10.02
CA TRP A 162 0.71 4.62 10.19
C TRP A 162 -0.28 5.02 11.28
N LEU A 163 0.21 5.42 12.47
CA LEU A 163 -0.65 5.93 13.55
C LEU A 163 -1.39 7.20 13.12
N ALA A 164 -0.75 8.07 12.32
CA ALA A 164 -1.37 9.28 11.77
C ALA A 164 -2.29 9.02 10.57
N GLY A 165 -2.34 7.79 10.03
CA GLY A 165 -3.12 7.43 8.84
C GLY A 165 -2.74 8.21 7.57
N THR A 166 -1.55 8.81 7.53
CA THR A 166 -1.14 9.73 6.46
C THR A 166 0.12 9.21 5.77
N PRO A 167 0.05 8.73 4.51
CA PRO A 167 1.21 8.25 3.78
C PRO A 167 2.28 9.33 3.64
N THR A 168 3.55 8.93 3.76
CA THR A 168 4.69 9.78 3.39
C THR A 168 5.19 9.40 2.01
N PHE A 169 5.90 10.33 1.37
CA PHE A 169 6.45 10.16 0.04
C PHE A 169 7.94 10.47 0.07
N PRO A 170 8.75 9.74 -0.72
CA PRO A 170 10.17 9.99 -0.76
C PRO A 170 10.47 11.40 -1.26
N GLY A 171 11.63 11.92 -0.87
CA GLY A 171 12.18 13.16 -1.43
C GLY A 171 12.31 13.10 -2.96
N ALA A 172 12.43 14.27 -3.60
CA ALA A 172 12.47 14.38 -5.05
C ALA A 172 13.60 13.54 -5.67
N ASP A 173 14.73 13.39 -5.01
CA ASP A 173 15.88 12.58 -5.43
C ASP A 173 15.62 11.06 -5.37
N ARG A 174 14.51 10.62 -4.80
CA ARG A 174 14.14 9.20 -4.64
C ARG A 174 12.72 8.88 -5.14
N ALA A 175 12.07 9.84 -5.79
CA ALA A 175 10.74 9.65 -6.34
C ALA A 175 10.72 8.58 -7.44
N ALA A 176 9.64 7.81 -7.50
CA ALA A 176 9.37 6.91 -8.62
C ALA A 176 7.88 6.97 -8.99
N ALA A 177 7.59 6.74 -10.26
CA ALA A 177 6.24 6.66 -10.79
C ALA A 177 6.23 5.81 -12.06
N ALA A 178 5.04 5.34 -12.42
CA ALA A 178 4.78 4.69 -13.70
C ALA A 178 3.69 5.42 -14.50
N LEU A 179 3.71 5.20 -15.81
CA LEU A 179 2.71 5.66 -16.76
C LEU A 179 2.24 4.45 -17.56
N VAL A 180 0.98 4.07 -17.35
CA VAL A 180 0.29 3.06 -18.17
C VAL A 180 -0.24 3.75 -19.41
N ARG A 181 0.19 3.34 -20.60
CA ARG A 181 -0.22 3.99 -21.85
C ARG A 181 -0.38 3.00 -22.99
N ARG A 182 -1.06 3.45 -24.04
CA ARG A 182 -1.21 2.73 -25.29
C ARG A 182 -0.21 3.24 -26.32
N ARG A 183 0.54 2.32 -26.93
CA ARG A 183 1.44 2.56 -28.06
C ARG A 183 0.64 2.86 -29.34
N THR A 184 1.32 3.38 -30.35
CA THR A 184 0.74 3.69 -31.66
C THR A 184 0.30 2.45 -32.43
N ASP A 185 0.90 1.28 -32.17
CA ASP A 185 0.49 -0.02 -32.71
C ASP A 185 -0.67 -0.67 -31.92
N GLY A 186 -1.17 0.02 -30.89
CA GLY A 186 -2.30 -0.41 -30.09
C GLY A 186 -1.95 -1.26 -28.87
N ALA A 187 -0.69 -1.68 -28.71
CA ALA A 187 -0.23 -2.45 -27.54
C ALA A 187 -0.19 -1.59 -26.27
N TRP A 188 -0.39 -2.21 -25.11
CA TRP A 188 -0.31 -1.55 -23.81
C TRP A 188 1.07 -1.70 -23.21
N GLU A 189 1.58 -0.65 -22.58
CA GLU A 189 2.87 -0.66 -21.90
C GLU A 189 2.85 0.14 -20.60
N VAL A 190 3.81 -0.17 -19.74
CA VAL A 190 4.09 0.55 -18.50
C VAL A 190 5.48 1.18 -18.64
N TYR A 191 5.51 2.51 -18.78
CA TYR A 191 6.74 3.28 -18.65
C TYR A 191 7.01 3.55 -17.17
N ILE A 192 8.24 3.34 -16.70
CA ILE A 192 8.63 3.50 -15.31
C ILE A 192 9.82 4.44 -15.24
N GLU A 193 9.78 5.40 -14.31
CA GLU A 193 10.92 6.27 -14.00
C GLU A 193 11.22 6.22 -12.50
N CYS A 194 12.50 6.05 -12.16
CA CYS A 194 13.02 6.06 -10.80
C CYS A 194 14.15 7.08 -10.67
N ARG A 195 13.99 8.05 -9.78
CA ARG A 195 15.04 9.00 -9.41
C ARG A 195 15.94 8.39 -8.35
N PHE A 196 17.24 8.69 -8.39
CA PHE A 196 18.19 8.27 -7.37
C PHE A 196 19.15 9.43 -7.03
N PRO A 197 19.69 9.45 -5.81
CA PRO A 197 20.77 10.38 -5.47
C PRO A 197 22.11 9.91 -6.04
N GLY A 198 22.95 10.86 -6.47
CA GLY A 198 24.31 10.60 -6.96
C GLY A 198 24.38 10.34 -8.47
N ASP A 199 25.56 9.94 -8.94
CA ASP A 199 25.89 9.84 -10.36
C ASP A 199 25.56 8.48 -11.00
N ALA A 200 25.15 7.49 -10.20
CA ALA A 200 24.84 6.14 -10.65
C ALA A 200 23.67 5.52 -9.86
N PRO A 201 22.81 4.70 -10.50
CA PRO A 201 21.78 3.95 -9.79
C PRO A 201 22.39 3.03 -8.73
N PRO A 202 21.79 2.90 -7.53
CA PRO A 202 22.20 1.91 -6.55
C PRO A 202 22.12 0.48 -7.14
N PRO A 203 23.13 -0.39 -6.93
CA PRO A 203 23.19 -1.72 -7.56
C PRO A 203 21.97 -2.63 -7.32
N GLY A 204 21.28 -2.49 -6.19
CA GLY A 204 20.10 -3.25 -5.81
C GLY A 204 18.77 -2.52 -6.08
N ASP A 205 18.80 -1.34 -6.69
CA ASP A 205 17.60 -0.59 -7.07
C ASP A 205 16.82 -1.34 -8.15
N ARG A 206 15.56 -1.65 -7.84
CA ARG A 206 14.68 -2.45 -8.68
C ARG A 206 13.23 -2.04 -8.53
N VAL A 207 12.45 -2.30 -9.57
CA VAL A 207 11.00 -2.10 -9.57
C VAL A 207 10.31 -3.41 -9.87
N ARG A 208 9.23 -3.71 -9.15
CA ARG A 208 8.27 -4.77 -9.46
C ARG A 208 6.97 -4.13 -9.92
N VAL A 209 6.47 -4.59 -11.06
CA VAL A 209 5.09 -4.30 -11.49
C VAL A 209 4.27 -5.56 -11.28
N TRP A 210 3.25 -5.45 -10.45
CA TRP A 210 2.37 -6.56 -10.13
C TRP A 210 1.11 -6.47 -10.97
N PHE A 211 0.75 -7.57 -11.62
CA PHE A 211 -0.43 -7.69 -12.46
C PHE A 211 -1.42 -8.72 -11.91
N GLY A 212 -2.71 -8.43 -12.01
CA GLY A 212 -3.77 -9.32 -11.56
C GLY A 212 -4.12 -9.16 -10.07
N PRO A 213 -5.05 -9.99 -9.56
CA PRO A 213 -5.61 -9.83 -8.23
C PRO A 213 -4.60 -9.97 -7.09
N THR A 214 -4.84 -9.24 -5.99
CA THR A 214 -4.07 -9.41 -4.75
C THR A 214 -4.28 -10.84 -4.20
N GLY A 215 -3.20 -11.49 -3.83
CA GLY A 215 -3.09 -12.86 -3.34
C GLY A 215 -2.94 -13.88 -4.46
N ARG A 216 -3.17 -13.49 -5.70
CA ARG A 216 -3.11 -14.34 -6.91
C ARG A 216 -2.62 -13.51 -8.11
N PRO A 217 -1.41 -12.93 -8.06
CA PRO A 217 -0.89 -12.20 -9.19
C PRO A 217 -0.73 -13.12 -10.40
N ILE A 218 -1.04 -12.60 -11.58
CA ILE A 218 -0.88 -13.30 -12.86
C ILE A 218 0.55 -13.18 -13.38
N ALA A 219 1.20 -12.04 -13.08
CA ALA A 219 2.61 -11.79 -13.38
C ALA A 219 3.17 -10.78 -12.38
N VAL A 220 4.47 -10.89 -12.08
CA VAL A 220 5.21 -9.93 -11.25
C VAL A 220 6.53 -9.63 -11.93
N LEU A 221 6.53 -8.60 -12.78
CA LEU A 221 7.69 -8.25 -13.59
C LEU A 221 8.66 -7.41 -12.75
N GLU A 222 9.79 -8.02 -12.37
CA GLU A 222 10.88 -7.37 -11.64
C GLU A 222 11.93 -6.87 -12.63
N VAL A 223 12.15 -5.55 -12.68
CA VAL A 223 13.17 -4.89 -13.48
C VAL A 223 14.25 -4.29 -12.59
N THR A 224 15.51 -4.58 -12.89
CA THR A 224 16.66 -4.00 -12.19
C THR A 224 17.20 -2.78 -12.92
N ALA A 225 17.82 -1.84 -12.21
CA ALA A 225 18.55 -0.73 -12.82
C ALA A 225 19.72 -1.20 -13.72
N ALA A 226 20.16 -2.46 -13.55
CA ALA A 226 21.20 -3.11 -14.35
C ALA A 226 20.74 -3.47 -15.79
N GLY A 227 19.43 -3.47 -16.08
CA GLY A 227 18.92 -3.81 -17.41
C GLY A 227 18.48 -5.26 -17.56
N THR A 228 17.97 -5.86 -16.49
CA THR A 228 17.34 -7.19 -16.54
C THR A 228 15.88 -7.11 -16.13
N VAL A 229 15.05 -7.98 -16.71
CA VAL A 229 13.66 -8.22 -16.34
C VAL A 229 13.46 -9.70 -16.07
N ARG A 230 12.62 -10.05 -15.09
CA ARG A 230 12.17 -11.43 -14.85
C ARG A 230 10.75 -11.45 -14.32
N ASP A 231 10.04 -12.54 -14.54
CA ASP A 231 8.71 -12.76 -13.97
C ASP A 231 8.80 -13.54 -12.66
N ALA A 232 8.69 -12.83 -11.53
CA ALA A 232 8.86 -13.40 -10.19
C ALA A 232 7.71 -14.33 -9.76
N THR A 233 6.61 -14.44 -10.52
CA THR A 233 5.60 -15.49 -10.27
C THR A 233 6.07 -16.89 -10.67
N GLN A 234 7.18 -16.97 -11.42
CA GLN A 234 7.79 -18.23 -11.86
C GLN A 234 8.96 -18.65 -10.96
N ASP A 235 9.23 -17.89 -9.89
CA ASP A 235 10.22 -18.28 -8.89
C ASP A 235 9.78 -19.60 -8.22
N THR A 236 10.73 -20.50 -8.03
CA THR A 236 10.58 -21.68 -7.18
C THR A 236 11.41 -21.49 -5.90
N ASP A 237 11.15 -22.29 -4.86
CA ASP A 237 11.86 -22.18 -3.58
C ASP A 237 13.39 -22.27 -3.74
N ASP A 238 13.85 -23.03 -4.74
CA ASP A 238 15.27 -23.31 -4.96
C ASP A 238 15.89 -22.47 -6.09
N GLN A 239 15.08 -21.85 -6.96
CA GLN A 239 15.59 -21.20 -8.16
C GLN A 239 14.76 -19.98 -8.59
N PRO A 240 15.38 -18.80 -8.76
CA PRO A 240 14.71 -17.64 -9.34
C PRO A 240 14.42 -17.87 -10.82
N ALA A 241 13.34 -17.27 -11.31
CA ALA A 241 12.98 -17.26 -12.72
C ALA A 241 14.13 -16.70 -13.58
N PRO A 242 14.31 -17.22 -14.82
CA PRO A 242 15.30 -16.69 -15.74
C PRO A 242 15.15 -15.18 -15.94
N ALA A 243 16.27 -14.47 -15.92
CA ALA A 243 16.31 -13.05 -16.21
C ALA A 243 16.66 -12.81 -17.67
N GLU A 244 15.89 -11.94 -18.32
CA GLU A 244 16.07 -11.52 -19.70
C GLU A 244 16.59 -10.08 -19.76
N PRO A 245 17.39 -9.71 -20.79
CA PRO A 245 17.84 -8.34 -20.96
C PRO A 245 16.68 -7.42 -21.33
N ILE A 246 16.65 -6.21 -20.76
CA ILE A 246 15.69 -5.15 -21.09
C ILE A 246 16.42 -3.81 -21.23
N ILE A 247 15.90 -2.94 -22.09
CA ILE A 247 16.47 -1.60 -22.29
C ILE A 247 16.14 -0.73 -21.07
N VAL A 248 17.17 -0.40 -20.30
CA VAL A 248 17.14 0.63 -19.25
C VAL A 248 17.88 1.88 -19.73
N ARG A 249 17.18 3.02 -19.76
CA ARG A 249 17.76 4.32 -20.07
C ARG A 249 18.22 4.96 -18.77
N ARG A 250 19.51 5.32 -18.69
CA ARG A 250 20.10 6.00 -17.53
C ARG A 250 20.36 7.47 -17.86
N GLY A 251 19.93 8.36 -16.98
CA GLY A 251 20.31 9.76 -16.95
C GLY A 251 21.17 10.05 -15.72
N ALA A 252 21.51 11.32 -15.52
CA ALA A 252 22.35 11.74 -14.39
C ALA A 252 21.71 11.47 -13.02
N ASP A 253 20.38 11.61 -12.91
CA ASP A 253 19.63 11.57 -11.64
C ASP A 253 18.49 10.55 -11.64
N ARG A 254 18.40 9.71 -12.68
CA ARG A 254 17.28 8.78 -12.87
C ARG A 254 17.61 7.63 -13.80
N TRP A 255 16.84 6.56 -13.70
CA TRP A 255 16.76 5.55 -14.74
C TRP A 255 15.29 5.29 -15.10
N SER A 256 15.07 4.80 -16.31
CA SER A 256 13.74 4.44 -16.78
C SER A 256 13.75 3.20 -17.65
N CYS A 257 12.63 2.52 -17.71
CA CYS A 257 12.39 1.38 -18.59
C CYS A 257 10.95 1.41 -19.11
N VAL A 258 10.69 0.59 -20.12
CA VAL A 258 9.35 0.34 -20.66
C VAL A 258 9.13 -1.15 -20.62
N ILE A 259 8.01 -1.57 -20.05
CA ILE A 259 7.60 -2.98 -19.98
C ILE A 259 6.30 -3.13 -20.77
N GLU A 260 6.25 -4.10 -21.67
CA GLU A 260 5.01 -4.46 -22.33
C GLU A 260 4.04 -5.08 -21.32
N LEU A 261 2.77 -4.68 -21.37
CA LEU A 261 1.76 -5.24 -20.50
C LEU A 261 1.45 -6.68 -20.96
N PRO A 262 1.58 -7.71 -20.10
CA PRO A 262 1.24 -9.07 -20.50
C PRO A 262 -0.22 -9.14 -20.97
N ALA A 263 -0.50 -9.82 -22.09
CA ALA A 263 -1.85 -9.86 -22.65
C ALA A 263 -2.88 -10.40 -21.63
N GLN A 264 -2.48 -11.39 -20.84
CA GLN A 264 -3.28 -11.98 -19.76
C GLN A 264 -3.54 -11.05 -18.56
N ALA A 265 -2.83 -9.90 -18.47
CA ALA A 265 -3.07 -8.90 -17.44
C ALA A 265 -4.27 -7.99 -17.76
N ILE A 266 -4.75 -8.00 -19.01
CA ILE A 266 -5.99 -7.32 -19.42
C ILE A 266 -7.13 -8.33 -19.27
N GLU A 267 -7.98 -8.12 -18.28
CA GLU A 267 -9.14 -8.98 -18.05
C GLU A 267 -10.16 -8.83 -19.18
N GLY A 268 -11.09 -9.79 -19.29
CA GLY A 268 -12.07 -9.82 -20.40
C GLY A 268 -12.99 -8.59 -20.45
N ASP A 269 -13.12 -7.87 -19.34
CA ASP A 269 -13.82 -6.60 -19.22
C ASP A 269 -12.90 -5.38 -19.40
N GLY A 270 -11.66 -5.56 -19.86
CA GLY A 270 -10.68 -4.50 -20.05
C GLY A 270 -10.22 -3.82 -18.77
N ILE A 271 -10.29 -4.52 -17.64
CA ILE A 271 -9.66 -4.07 -16.39
C ILE A 271 -8.23 -4.61 -16.31
N VAL A 272 -7.32 -3.74 -15.87
CA VAL A 272 -5.96 -4.11 -15.49
C VAL A 272 -5.79 -3.83 -14.00
N ARG A 273 -5.49 -4.86 -13.21
CA ARG A 273 -5.13 -4.69 -11.79
C ARG A 273 -3.64 -4.53 -11.66
N LEU A 274 -3.21 -3.39 -11.14
CA LEU A 274 -1.81 -2.99 -11.15
C LEU A 274 -1.36 -2.47 -9.78
N ALA A 275 -0.12 -2.80 -9.43
CA ALA A 275 0.66 -2.11 -8.42
C ALA A 275 2.09 -1.90 -8.88
N VAL A 276 2.74 -0.87 -8.35
CA VAL A 276 4.16 -0.59 -8.58
C VAL A 276 4.85 -0.63 -7.23
N GLU A 277 5.93 -1.39 -7.14
CA GLU A 277 6.79 -1.46 -5.97
C GLU A 277 8.23 -1.14 -6.37
N ARG A 278 8.88 -0.20 -5.70
CA ARG A 278 10.34 0.01 -5.81
C ARG A 278 11.03 -0.54 -4.58
N ARG A 279 12.20 -1.17 -4.76
CA ARG A 279 13.10 -1.56 -3.68
C ARG A 279 14.49 -1.01 -3.90
N ASP A 280 15.11 -0.52 -2.82
CA ASP A 280 16.53 -0.16 -2.81
C ASP A 280 17.41 -1.28 -2.22
N ASP A 281 18.70 -1.00 -2.14
CA ASP A 281 19.75 -1.87 -1.59
C ASP A 281 19.52 -2.18 -0.10
N ALA A 282 18.88 -1.27 0.63
CA ALA A 282 18.50 -1.49 2.02
C ALA A 282 17.20 -2.30 2.17
N GLY A 283 16.59 -2.72 1.06
CA GLY A 283 15.34 -3.47 1.03
C GLY A 283 14.11 -2.63 1.39
N ARG A 284 14.22 -1.29 1.42
CA ARG A 284 13.07 -0.42 1.67
C ARG A 284 12.11 -0.51 0.50
N ARG A 285 10.80 -0.56 0.79
CA ARG A 285 9.75 -0.79 -0.19
C ARG A 285 8.88 0.45 -0.36
N TRP A 286 8.95 1.08 -1.52
CA TRP A 286 8.00 2.13 -1.89
C TRP A 286 6.94 1.57 -2.81
N THR A 287 5.68 1.98 -2.61
CA THR A 287 4.55 1.29 -3.26
C THR A 287 3.46 2.25 -3.72
N TRP A 288 2.81 1.87 -4.82
CA TRP A 288 1.56 2.46 -5.32
C TRP A 288 0.58 1.31 -5.59
N PRO A 289 -0.73 1.44 -5.28
CA PRO A 289 -1.45 2.67 -4.90
C PRO A 289 -1.35 3.05 -3.41
N ARG A 290 -0.98 2.10 -2.56
CA ARG A 290 -0.88 2.31 -1.11
C ARG A 290 0.49 1.96 -0.56
N PRO A 291 0.94 2.69 0.48
CA PRO A 291 2.07 2.27 1.29
C PRO A 291 1.82 0.88 1.92
N VAL A 292 2.88 0.10 2.04
CA VAL A 292 2.86 -1.22 2.67
C VAL A 292 3.44 -1.18 4.07
N THR A 293 2.89 -2.01 4.96
CA THR A 293 3.51 -2.28 6.27
C THR A 293 4.69 -3.25 6.12
N PRO A 294 5.66 -3.27 7.05
CA PRO A 294 6.81 -4.18 6.96
C PRO A 294 6.46 -5.68 6.89
N TRP A 295 5.30 -6.08 7.41
CA TRP A 295 4.82 -7.48 7.42
C TRP A 295 3.87 -7.82 6.26
N GLN A 296 3.48 -6.85 5.44
CA GLN A 296 2.62 -7.12 4.28
C GLN A 296 3.49 -7.69 3.16
N GLU A 297 3.14 -8.84 2.60
CA GLU A 297 4.01 -9.55 1.66
C GLU A 297 4.04 -8.87 0.27
N GLU A 298 2.89 -8.42 -0.22
CA GLU A 298 2.74 -7.74 -1.51
C GLU A 298 1.90 -6.46 -1.39
N PRO A 299 2.06 -5.47 -2.28
CA PRO A 299 1.20 -4.29 -2.29
C PRO A 299 -0.24 -4.65 -2.62
N GLY A 300 -1.21 -3.80 -2.22
CA GLY A 300 -2.55 -3.84 -2.79
C GLY A 300 -2.53 -3.42 -4.26
N ARG A 301 -3.61 -3.66 -5.02
CA ARG A 301 -3.73 -3.17 -6.40
C ARG A 301 -4.76 -2.06 -6.50
N ALA A 302 -4.65 -1.29 -7.57
CA ALA A 302 -5.76 -0.51 -8.12
C ALA A 302 -6.26 -1.18 -9.40
N ALA A 303 -7.56 -1.11 -9.65
CA ALA A 303 -8.15 -1.48 -10.93
C ALA A 303 -8.06 -0.29 -11.91
N LEU A 304 -7.65 -0.55 -13.15
CA LEU A 304 -7.55 0.44 -14.22
C LEU A 304 -8.46 0.02 -15.38
N ASP A 305 -9.38 0.87 -15.82
CA ASP A 305 -10.24 0.61 -16.99
C ASP A 305 -9.57 1.12 -18.27
N VAL A 306 -8.97 0.20 -19.03
CA VAL A 306 -8.25 0.53 -20.27
C VAL A 306 -9.17 0.71 -21.47
N ARG A 307 -10.47 0.37 -21.37
CA ARG A 307 -11.44 0.61 -22.45
C ARG A 307 -11.85 2.08 -22.56
N ARG A 308 -11.60 2.86 -21.50
CA ARG A 308 -11.86 4.30 -21.46
C ARG A 308 -10.86 5.12 -22.28
N TRP A 309 -9.93 4.46 -22.98
CA TRP A 309 -9.06 5.07 -23.98
C TRP A 309 -9.87 5.53 -25.20
N ALA A 310 -10.66 6.58 -25.03
CA ALA A 310 -11.38 7.27 -26.09
C ALA A 310 -10.42 8.25 -26.78
N GLY A 311 -9.49 7.69 -27.53
CA GLY A 311 -8.76 8.36 -28.61
C GLY A 311 -8.86 7.41 -29.80
N ALA A 312 -9.56 7.84 -30.85
CA ALA A 312 -9.67 7.10 -32.11
C ALA A 312 -8.28 6.68 -32.64
N PRO A 313 -8.19 5.63 -33.47
CA PRO A 313 -7.03 5.48 -34.35
C PRO A 313 -6.73 6.76 -35.13
#